data_AF-A0A7C5NJF8-F1
#
_entry.id   AF-A0A7C5NJF8-F1
#
_cell.length_a   1.000
_cell.length_b   1.000
_cell.length_c   1.000
_cell.angle_alpha   90.00
_cell.angle_beta   90.00
_cell.angle_gamma   90.00
#
_symmetry.space_group_name_H-M   'P 1'
#
loop_
_entity.id
_entity.type
_entity.pdbx_description
1 polymer ?
#
loop_
_entity_poly.entity_id
_entity_poly.type
_entity_poly.pdbx_seq_one_letter_code
_entity_poly.pdbx_strand_id
1 'polypeptide(L)'
;MNKVKIIIPALFLSILLITSCEDAFTTVKEINLPEHEKKIAVFSSLNDSICRIFISHSKSIDDNSGYDIVKANVNIYKNDKSFFSFVYPDDLKHGNITNSFIALPKSINEGEKYELEVESSEYGIAKANQIVPDSPEIKDFLYSEGFYIEQYDTLDKLEFTIEDDGEKENFYLFNASLTFFKLTRSKLNLDVSTDDPLVKEFYGNFERGFILSDKTFNGQNKKMILKLQ
;
A
#
# COMPACT_ATOMS: atom_id res chain seq x y z
N MET A 1 -11.20 9.05 -75.50
CA MET A 1 -10.42 7.81 -75.26
C MET A 1 -9.42 7.86 -74.09
N ASN A 2 -9.11 9.02 -73.48
CA ASN A 2 -8.13 9.08 -72.38
C ASN A 2 -8.69 8.75 -70.97
N LYS A 3 -10.01 8.83 -70.75
CA LYS A 3 -10.62 8.54 -69.45
C LYS A 3 -10.59 7.04 -69.07
N VAL A 4 -10.70 6.14 -70.06
CA VAL A 4 -10.69 4.67 -69.85
C VAL A 4 -9.30 4.17 -69.41
N LYS A 5 -8.22 4.85 -69.85
CA LYS A 5 -6.84 4.46 -69.51
C LYS A 5 -6.44 4.76 -68.06
N ILE A 6 -7.16 5.65 -67.37
CA ILE A 6 -6.89 6.02 -65.97
C ILE A 6 -7.74 5.21 -65.00
N ILE A 7 -8.96 4.82 -65.41
CA ILE A 7 -9.90 4.08 -64.56
C ILE A 7 -9.38 2.68 -64.23
N ILE A 8 -8.77 1.98 -65.20
CA ILE A 8 -8.26 0.61 -65.00
C ILE A 8 -7.13 0.55 -63.96
N PRO A 9 -6.06 1.38 -64.03
CA PRO A 9 -5.02 1.35 -63.00
C PRO A 9 -5.51 1.86 -61.64
N ALA A 10 -6.44 2.82 -61.61
CA ALA A 10 -7.04 3.28 -60.34
C ALA A 10 -7.88 2.18 -59.68
N LEU A 11 -8.66 1.42 -60.47
CA LEU A 11 -9.43 0.28 -59.99
C LEU A 11 -8.50 -0.84 -59.48
N PHE A 12 -7.41 -1.12 -60.22
CA PHE A 12 -6.44 -2.13 -59.82
C PHE A 12 -5.70 -1.76 -58.52
N LEU A 13 -5.33 -0.48 -58.37
CA LEU A 13 -4.72 0.05 -57.14
C LEU A 13 -5.71 0.01 -55.96
N SER A 14 -6.98 0.33 -56.21
CA SER A 14 -8.00 0.25 -55.16
C SER A 14 -8.22 -1.19 -54.67
N ILE A 15 -8.21 -2.19 -55.56
CA ILE A 15 -8.33 -3.61 -55.20
C ILE A 15 -7.13 -4.07 -54.36
N LEU A 16 -5.90 -3.67 -54.73
CA LEU A 16 -4.69 -4.00 -53.97
C LEU A 16 -4.69 -3.43 -52.55
N LEU A 17 -5.31 -2.26 -52.33
CA LEU A 17 -5.39 -1.63 -51.01
C LEU A 17 -6.39 -2.33 -50.08
N ILE A 18 -7.45 -2.95 -50.62
CA ILE A 18 -8.45 -3.68 -49.81
C ILE A 18 -7.97 -5.08 -49.44
N THR A 19 -7.21 -5.75 -50.33
CA THR A 19 -6.68 -7.12 -50.07
C THR A 19 -5.47 -7.14 -49.13
N SER A 20 -4.84 -5.99 -48.87
CA SER A 20 -3.66 -5.88 -48.01
C SER A 20 -3.97 -5.77 -46.51
N CYS A 21 -5.25 -5.69 -46.12
CA CYS A 21 -5.63 -5.28 -44.76
C CYS A 21 -6.13 -6.41 -43.85
N GLU A 22 -6.41 -7.61 -44.37
CA GLU A 22 -7.11 -8.63 -43.58
C GLU A 22 -6.19 -9.43 -42.62
N ASP A 23 -4.89 -9.56 -42.90
CA ASP A 23 -4.00 -10.46 -42.13
C ASP A 23 -2.81 -9.76 -41.42
N ALA A 24 -2.66 -8.43 -41.54
CA ALA A 24 -1.47 -7.74 -41.02
C ALA A 24 -1.48 -7.51 -39.49
N PHE A 25 -2.58 -7.80 -38.78
CA PHE A 25 -2.76 -7.41 -37.37
C PHE A 25 -3.21 -8.52 -36.41
N THR A 26 -3.39 -9.75 -36.86
CA THR A 26 -3.86 -10.87 -36.01
C THR A 26 -2.79 -11.94 -35.86
N THR A 27 -1.62 -11.56 -35.35
CA THR A 27 -0.70 -12.57 -34.81
C THR A 27 -1.20 -12.98 -33.42
N VAL A 28 -2.11 -13.96 -33.38
CA VAL A 28 -2.49 -14.62 -32.12
C VAL A 28 -1.31 -15.52 -31.74
N LYS A 29 -0.46 -15.02 -30.84
CA LYS A 29 0.62 -15.82 -30.26
C LYS A 29 0.04 -16.64 -29.13
N GLU A 30 -0.14 -17.94 -29.35
CA GLU A 30 -0.47 -18.87 -28.29
C GLU A 30 0.71 -18.98 -27.33
N ILE A 31 0.53 -18.50 -26.10
CA ILE A 31 1.51 -18.61 -25.02
C ILE A 31 1.03 -19.75 -24.13
N ASN A 32 1.73 -20.88 -24.18
CA ASN A 32 1.53 -21.96 -23.22
C ASN A 32 2.15 -21.54 -21.89
N LEU A 33 1.30 -21.27 -20.91
CA LEU A 33 1.74 -20.99 -19.56
C LEU A 33 2.10 -22.31 -18.86
N PRO A 34 3.15 -22.33 -18.03
CA PRO A 34 3.44 -23.50 -17.21
C PRO A 34 2.31 -23.73 -16.21
N GLU A 35 2.17 -24.98 -15.76
CA GLU A 35 1.26 -25.32 -14.68
C GLU A 35 1.62 -24.54 -13.40
N HIS A 36 0.62 -23.97 -12.74
CA HIS A 36 0.81 -23.16 -11.53
C HIS A 36 0.64 -24.00 -10.28
N GLU A 37 1.70 -24.15 -9.50
CA GLU A 37 1.61 -24.75 -8.18
C GLU A 37 1.16 -23.69 -7.15
N LYS A 38 -0.04 -23.87 -6.58
CA LYS A 38 -0.59 -22.95 -5.58
C LYS A 38 0.32 -22.92 -4.33
N LYS A 39 0.84 -21.73 -4.01
CA LYS A 39 1.56 -21.42 -2.76
C LYS A 39 0.74 -20.53 -1.84
N ILE A 40 0.99 -20.61 -0.54
CA ILE A 40 0.34 -19.75 0.46
C ILE A 40 0.66 -18.28 0.19
N ALA A 41 -0.33 -17.41 0.36
CA ALA A 41 -0.22 -15.98 0.20
C ALA A 41 -0.72 -15.29 1.47
N VAL A 42 0.11 -14.40 2.04
CA VAL A 42 -0.17 -13.77 3.33
C VAL A 42 -0.06 -12.27 3.18
N PHE A 43 -1.07 -11.56 3.64
CA PHE A 43 -1.01 -10.13 3.91
C PHE A 43 -1.12 -9.92 5.41
N SER A 44 -0.21 -9.16 6.00
CA SER A 44 -0.29 -8.81 7.42
C SER A 44 0.21 -7.40 7.68
N SER A 45 -0.39 -6.76 8.68
CA SER A 45 0.09 -5.51 9.26
C SER A 45 0.03 -5.60 10.78
N LEU A 46 1.11 -5.21 11.45
CA LEU A 46 1.18 -5.13 12.91
C LEU A 46 1.08 -3.66 13.32
N ASN A 47 0.20 -3.33 14.26
CA ASN A 47 0.08 -2.00 14.83
C ASN A 47 -0.12 -2.11 16.35
N ASP A 48 0.87 -1.65 17.12
CA ASP A 48 0.89 -1.69 18.58
C ASP A 48 0.45 -3.05 19.15
N SER A 49 -0.82 -3.22 19.53
CA SER A 49 -1.36 -4.43 20.14
C SER A 49 -2.29 -5.24 19.21
N ILE A 50 -2.33 -4.92 17.92
CA ILE A 50 -3.23 -5.53 16.94
C ILE A 50 -2.43 -6.05 15.73
N CYS A 51 -2.63 -7.32 15.41
CA CYS A 51 -2.21 -7.92 14.15
C CYS A 51 -3.42 -8.00 13.22
N ARG A 52 -3.33 -7.35 12.06
CA ARG A 52 -4.24 -7.62 10.95
C ARG A 52 -3.61 -8.67 10.05
N ILE A 53 -4.33 -9.72 9.72
CA ILE A 53 -3.83 -10.79 8.86
C ILE A 53 -4.92 -11.33 7.92
N PHE A 54 -4.52 -11.62 6.69
CA PHE A 54 -5.31 -12.29 5.67
C PHE A 54 -4.45 -13.37 5.02
N ILE A 55 -4.95 -14.61 5.02
CA ILE A 55 -4.23 -15.78 4.52
C ILE A 55 -5.08 -16.46 3.45
N SER A 56 -4.49 -16.61 2.27
CA SER A 56 -5.08 -17.28 1.12
C SER A 56 -3.99 -18.04 0.36
N HIS A 57 -4.20 -18.30 -0.93
CA HIS A 57 -3.22 -18.91 -1.81
C HIS A 57 -3.07 -18.10 -3.10
N SER A 58 -1.91 -18.23 -3.74
CA SER A 58 -1.66 -17.72 -5.08
C SER A 58 -2.57 -18.41 -6.11
N LYS A 59 -2.87 -17.68 -7.18
CA LYS A 59 -3.72 -18.14 -8.27
C LYS A 59 -2.97 -17.98 -9.59
N SER A 60 -3.27 -18.85 -10.55
CA SER A 60 -2.81 -18.67 -11.92
C SER A 60 -3.59 -17.54 -12.60
N ILE A 61 -3.07 -17.03 -13.72
CA ILE A 61 -3.69 -15.92 -14.45
C ILE A 61 -5.06 -16.30 -15.06
N ASP A 62 -5.32 -17.59 -15.26
CA ASP A 62 -6.56 -18.15 -15.80
C ASP A 62 -7.53 -18.63 -14.71
N ASP A 63 -7.14 -18.61 -13.43
CA ASP A 63 -8.01 -19.02 -12.32
C ASP A 63 -8.95 -17.87 -11.89
N ASN A 64 -10.20 -17.97 -12.35
CA ASN A 64 -11.28 -17.01 -12.08
C ASN A 64 -12.12 -17.32 -10.82
N SER A 65 -11.74 -18.29 -10.00
CA SER A 65 -12.44 -18.58 -8.73
C SER A 65 -12.29 -17.44 -7.70
N GLY A 66 -13.01 -17.52 -6.57
CA GLY A 66 -12.80 -16.64 -5.43
C GLY A 66 -11.41 -16.82 -4.78
N TYR A 67 -11.08 -15.98 -3.80
CA TYR A 67 -9.92 -16.20 -2.94
C TYR A 67 -10.36 -16.95 -1.70
N ASP A 68 -10.08 -18.26 -1.65
CA ASP A 68 -10.41 -19.05 -0.48
C ASP A 68 -9.53 -18.68 0.70
N ILE A 69 -10.16 -18.64 1.89
CA ILE A 69 -9.45 -18.46 3.14
C ILE A 69 -8.80 -19.80 3.51
N VAL A 70 -7.50 -19.76 3.76
CA VAL A 70 -6.69 -20.95 4.01
C VAL A 70 -6.47 -21.11 5.51
N LYS A 71 -6.82 -22.29 6.03
CA LYS A 71 -6.45 -22.67 7.40
C LYS A 71 -4.94 -22.76 7.53
N ALA A 72 -4.40 -22.12 8.56
CA ALA A 72 -2.96 -22.09 8.79
C ALA A 72 -2.61 -21.95 10.27
N ASN A 73 -1.43 -22.46 10.64
CA ASN A 73 -0.79 -22.11 11.91
C ASN A 73 0.01 -20.83 11.70
N VAL A 74 -0.17 -19.86 12.60
CA VAL A 74 0.55 -18.58 12.54
C VAL A 74 1.43 -18.47 13.78
N ASN A 75 2.72 -18.24 13.57
CA ASN A 75 3.70 -17.98 14.60
C ASN A 75 4.31 -16.59 14.38
N ILE A 76 4.36 -15.79 15.44
CA ILE A 76 5.04 -14.52 15.48
C ILE A 76 6.22 -14.68 16.43
N TYR A 77 7.41 -14.29 15.97
CA TYR A 77 8.63 -14.26 16.74
C TYR A 77 9.07 -12.82 16.98
N LYS A 78 9.62 -12.55 18.15
CA LYS A 78 10.26 -11.28 18.52
C LYS A 78 11.72 -11.58 18.83
N ASN A 79 12.66 -10.99 18.09
CA ASN A 79 14.10 -11.24 18.23
C ASN A 79 14.43 -12.74 18.31
N ASP A 80 13.90 -13.49 17.32
CA ASP A 80 14.07 -14.93 17.15
C ASP A 80 13.52 -15.81 18.30
N LYS A 81 12.71 -15.23 19.20
CA LYS A 81 11.99 -15.94 20.28
C LYS A 81 10.49 -15.94 20.00
N SER A 82 9.81 -17.04 20.32
CA SER A 82 8.35 -17.13 20.19
C SER A 82 7.69 -16.00 20.99
N PHE A 83 6.84 -15.24 20.30
CA PHE A 83 6.11 -14.08 20.85
C PHE A 83 4.62 -14.39 20.96
N PHE A 84 4.02 -14.94 19.90
CA PHE A 84 2.61 -15.28 19.87
C PHE A 84 2.33 -16.33 18.81
N SER A 85 1.37 -17.23 19.06
CA SER A 85 0.96 -18.25 18.10
C SER A 85 -0.55 -18.47 18.16
N PHE A 86 -1.18 -18.71 17.00
CA PHE A 86 -2.60 -19.02 16.89
C PHE A 86 -2.91 -19.84 15.62
N VAL A 87 -4.10 -20.42 15.56
CA VAL A 87 -4.62 -21.10 14.36
C VAL A 87 -5.57 -20.16 13.64
N TYR A 88 -5.28 -19.84 12.39
CA TYR A 88 -6.17 -19.11 11.51
C TYR A 88 -7.18 -20.08 10.89
N PRO A 89 -8.49 -19.89 11.08
CA PRO A 89 -9.49 -20.84 10.62
C PRO A 89 -9.87 -20.63 9.15
N ASP A 90 -10.36 -21.69 8.50
CA ASP A 90 -10.86 -21.72 7.11
C ASP A 90 -12.37 -21.41 7.00
N ASP A 91 -13.09 -21.30 8.12
CA ASP A 91 -14.54 -21.08 8.15
C ASP A 91 -14.94 -19.60 8.08
N LEU A 92 -13.97 -18.70 7.94
CA LEU A 92 -14.21 -17.29 7.74
C LEU A 92 -14.93 -17.10 6.40
N LYS A 93 -16.20 -16.68 6.46
CA LYS A 93 -16.96 -16.38 5.25
C LYS A 93 -16.29 -15.22 4.51
N HIS A 94 -16.11 -15.39 3.20
CA HIS A 94 -15.69 -14.35 2.27
C HIS A 94 -16.44 -13.04 2.57
N GLY A 95 -15.67 -11.98 2.83
CA GLY A 95 -16.20 -10.64 3.09
C GLY A 95 -16.22 -10.20 4.56
N ASN A 96 -15.98 -11.08 5.54
CA ASN A 96 -15.85 -10.65 6.93
C ASN A 96 -14.41 -10.27 7.31
N ILE A 97 -13.92 -9.18 6.72
CA ILE A 97 -12.63 -8.54 7.04
C ILE A 97 -12.47 -8.14 8.51
N THR A 98 -13.54 -8.16 9.32
CA THR A 98 -13.46 -7.90 10.76
C THR A 98 -12.79 -9.04 11.53
N ASN A 99 -12.76 -10.26 10.99
CA ASN A 99 -12.07 -11.39 11.60
C ASN A 99 -10.57 -11.45 11.24
N SER A 100 -10.06 -10.45 10.51
CA SER A 100 -8.63 -10.30 10.23
C SER A 100 -7.86 -9.69 11.40
N PHE A 101 -8.52 -9.17 12.44
CA PHE A 101 -7.87 -8.48 13.56
C PHE A 101 -7.67 -9.43 14.76
N ILE A 102 -6.44 -9.52 15.22
CA ILE A 102 -6.03 -10.42 16.30
C ILE A 102 -5.30 -9.59 17.33
N ALA A 103 -5.79 -9.62 18.57
CA ALA A 103 -5.13 -8.95 19.68
C ALA A 103 -3.83 -9.68 20.03
N LEU A 104 -2.74 -8.93 20.09
CA LEU A 104 -1.44 -9.42 20.52
C LEU A 104 -1.36 -9.45 22.04
N PRO A 105 -0.57 -10.37 22.63
CA PRO A 105 -0.43 -10.48 24.08
C PRO A 105 0.32 -9.29 24.69
N LYS A 106 1.11 -8.57 23.88
CA LYS A 106 1.89 -7.39 24.25
C LYS A 106 1.99 -6.46 23.05
N SER A 107 2.26 -5.19 23.32
CA SER A 107 2.57 -4.21 22.30
C SER A 107 3.84 -4.58 21.50
N ILE A 108 3.81 -4.21 20.23
CA ILE A 108 4.97 -4.12 19.35
C ILE A 108 5.83 -2.95 19.81
N ASN A 109 7.14 -3.17 19.87
CA ASN A 109 8.10 -2.16 20.33
C ASN A 109 9.00 -1.73 19.18
N GLU A 110 9.39 -0.45 19.19
CA GLU A 110 10.39 0.14 18.30
C GLU A 110 11.76 -0.56 18.43
N GLY A 111 12.52 -0.57 17.32
CA GLY A 111 13.86 -1.14 17.22
C GLY A 111 13.93 -2.67 17.23
N GLU A 112 12.79 -3.36 17.42
CA GLU A 112 12.74 -4.81 17.60
C GLU A 112 12.40 -5.51 16.28
N LYS A 113 13.02 -6.68 16.05
CA LYS A 113 12.74 -7.52 14.89
C LYS A 113 11.55 -8.43 15.18
N TYR A 114 10.58 -8.42 14.28
CA TYR A 114 9.46 -9.37 14.28
C TYR A 114 9.52 -10.25 13.03
N GLU A 115 9.28 -11.54 13.20
CA GLU A 115 9.12 -12.51 12.10
C GLU A 115 7.74 -13.14 12.19
N LEU A 116 7.02 -13.14 11.07
CA LEU A 116 5.77 -13.85 10.87
C LEU A 116 6.05 -15.11 10.06
N GLU A 117 5.70 -16.26 10.62
CA GLU A 117 5.71 -17.55 9.94
C GLU A 117 4.27 -18.06 9.86
N VAL A 118 3.84 -18.42 8.65
CA VAL A 118 2.51 -18.97 8.39
C VAL A 118 2.67 -20.30 7.68
N GLU A 119 2.12 -21.36 8.28
CA GLU A 119 2.20 -22.72 7.77
C GLU A 119 0.80 -23.26 7.45
N SER A 120 0.61 -23.73 6.23
CA SER A 120 -0.55 -24.49 5.80
C SER A 120 -0.13 -25.88 5.36
N SER A 121 -0.88 -26.91 5.77
CA SER A 121 -0.64 -28.29 5.33
C SER A 121 -0.80 -28.49 3.83
N GLU A 122 -1.59 -27.63 3.17
CA GLU A 122 -1.89 -27.74 1.73
C GLU A 122 -0.99 -26.84 0.87
N TYR A 123 -0.67 -25.63 1.35
CA TYR A 123 -0.01 -24.59 0.54
C TYR A 123 1.42 -24.24 0.98
N GLY A 124 1.96 -24.97 1.97
CA GLY A 124 3.33 -24.81 2.47
C GLY A 124 3.50 -23.67 3.47
N ILE A 125 4.72 -23.13 3.54
CA ILE A 125 5.13 -22.13 4.54
C ILE A 125 5.47 -20.81 3.86
N ALA A 126 4.99 -19.70 4.43
CA ALA A 126 5.46 -18.34 4.12
C ALA A 126 6.11 -17.71 5.35
N LYS A 127 7.18 -16.96 5.12
CA LYS A 127 7.89 -16.20 6.14
C LYS A 127 8.11 -14.76 5.69
N ALA A 128 7.95 -13.83 6.62
CA ALA A 128 8.35 -12.44 6.44
C ALA A 128 8.91 -11.92 7.75
N ASN A 129 9.92 -11.06 7.70
CA ASN A 129 10.41 -10.36 8.88
C ASN A 129 10.52 -8.87 8.59
N GLN A 130 10.37 -8.08 9.65
CA GLN A 130 10.50 -6.64 9.63
C GLN A 130 11.09 -6.17 10.96
N ILE A 131 11.92 -5.13 10.89
CA ILE A 131 12.36 -4.38 12.07
C ILE A 131 11.42 -3.20 12.20
N VAL A 132 10.86 -3.01 13.39
CA VAL A 132 10.03 -1.83 13.67
C VAL A 132 10.97 -0.63 13.74
N PRO A 133 10.77 0.40 12.90
CA PRO A 133 11.64 1.56 12.92
C PRO A 133 11.55 2.28 14.27
N ASP A 134 12.64 2.94 14.65
CA ASP A 134 12.64 3.83 15.81
C ASP A 134 11.80 5.08 15.51
N SER A 135 11.19 5.67 16.53
CA SER A 135 10.54 6.97 16.38
C SER A 135 11.55 8.02 15.91
N PRO A 136 11.21 8.83 14.88
CA PRO A 136 12.10 9.90 14.43
C PRO A 136 12.23 11.00 15.48
N GLU A 137 13.37 11.67 15.50
CA GLU A 137 13.53 12.88 16.30
C GLU A 137 12.91 14.07 15.53
N ILE A 138 12.02 14.80 16.21
CA ILE A 138 11.38 16.01 15.67
C ILE A 138 11.96 17.24 16.36
N LYS A 139 12.57 18.14 15.59
CA LYS A 139 13.16 19.41 16.06
C LYS A 139 12.43 20.62 15.50
N ASP A 140 12.75 21.79 16.05
CA ASP A 140 12.31 23.11 15.57
C ASP A 140 10.79 23.25 15.37
N PHE A 141 10.02 22.61 16.25
CA PHE A 141 8.57 22.60 16.15
C PHE A 141 7.99 23.99 16.41
N LEU A 142 7.30 24.54 15.41
CA LEU A 142 6.64 25.84 15.46
C LEU A 142 5.22 25.74 14.92
N TYR A 143 4.27 26.22 15.71
CA TYR A 143 2.88 26.39 15.30
C TYR A 143 2.57 27.89 15.12
N SER A 144 1.85 28.24 14.06
CA SER A 144 1.42 29.60 13.76
C SER A 144 -0.05 29.61 13.35
N GLU A 145 -0.87 30.27 14.16
CA GLU A 145 -2.31 30.43 13.91
C GLU A 145 -2.57 31.41 12.76
N GLY A 146 -3.53 31.08 11.89
CA GLY A 146 -4.05 31.96 10.84
C GLY A 146 -3.00 32.48 9.85
N PHE A 147 -1.99 31.68 9.54
CA PHE A 147 -0.82 32.11 8.78
C PHE A 147 -1.04 32.16 7.26
N TYR A 148 -1.82 31.23 6.69
CA TYR A 148 -2.06 31.17 5.25
C TYR A 148 -3.45 31.67 4.89
N ILE A 149 -3.58 32.44 3.81
CA ILE A 149 -4.87 32.77 3.21
C ILE A 149 -5.00 31.93 1.94
N GLU A 150 -5.83 30.90 1.99
CA GLU A 150 -6.19 30.10 0.82
C GLU A 150 -7.68 30.23 0.57
N GLN A 151 -8.06 30.76 -0.60
CA GLN A 151 -9.46 30.91 -1.02
C GLN A 151 -10.41 31.45 0.09
N TYR A 152 -9.98 32.51 0.80
CA TYR A 152 -10.72 33.20 1.87
C TYR A 152 -10.72 32.54 3.26
N ASP A 153 -10.10 31.37 3.43
CA ASP A 153 -9.89 30.75 4.75
C ASP A 153 -8.49 31.03 5.28
N THR A 154 -8.39 31.23 6.60
CA THR A 154 -7.11 31.29 7.30
C THR A 154 -6.73 29.89 7.79
N LEU A 155 -5.64 29.34 7.27
CA LEU A 155 -5.12 28.04 7.70
C LEU A 155 -4.00 28.24 8.72
N ASP A 156 -3.99 27.36 9.71
CA ASP A 156 -2.88 27.27 10.63
C ASP A 156 -1.69 26.59 9.97
N LYS A 157 -0.49 26.89 10.45
CA LYS A 157 0.76 26.33 9.94
C LYS A 157 1.49 25.59 11.05
N LEU A 158 1.98 24.40 10.70
CA LEU A 158 2.89 23.61 11.50
C LEU A 158 4.22 23.46 10.76
N GLU A 159 5.31 23.88 11.38
CA GLU A 159 6.67 23.70 10.87
C GLU A 159 7.48 22.83 11.85
N PHE A 160 8.26 21.91 11.32
CA PHE A 160 9.17 21.08 12.11
C PHE A 160 10.28 20.50 11.22
N THR A 161 11.32 19.97 11.84
CA THR A 161 12.43 19.27 11.18
C THR A 161 12.42 17.81 11.62
N ILE A 162 12.45 16.90 10.66
CA ILE A 162 12.67 15.46 10.91
C ILE A 162 14.17 15.21 10.84
N GLU A 163 14.72 14.60 11.88
CA GLU A 163 16.03 13.96 11.81
C GLU A 163 15.85 12.45 11.70
N ASP A 164 16.59 11.87 10.77
CA ASP A 164 16.48 10.47 10.39
C ASP A 164 17.84 9.80 10.38
N ASP A 165 17.85 8.50 10.61
CA ASP A 165 19.02 7.65 10.50
C ASP A 165 19.11 7.10 9.07
N GLY A 166 20.03 7.64 8.28
CA GLY A 166 20.18 7.30 6.86
C GLY A 166 20.65 5.86 6.58
N GLU A 167 20.88 5.03 7.61
CA GLU A 167 21.15 3.60 7.47
C GLU A 167 19.88 2.74 7.40
N LYS A 168 18.70 3.31 7.69
CA LYS A 168 17.42 2.60 7.73
C LYS A 168 16.47 3.16 6.68
N GLU A 169 15.64 2.29 6.09
CA GLU A 169 14.56 2.72 5.20
C GLU A 169 13.30 3.02 6.02
N ASN A 170 12.87 4.28 6.02
CA ASN A 170 11.77 4.82 6.80
C ASN A 170 10.66 5.47 5.94
N PHE A 171 9.44 5.38 6.45
CA PHE A 171 8.28 6.06 5.87
C PHE A 171 7.55 6.83 6.95
N TYR A 172 7.23 8.09 6.68
CA TYR A 172 6.55 8.98 7.61
C TYR A 172 5.13 9.23 7.14
N LEU A 173 4.17 9.01 8.02
CA LEU A 173 2.77 9.33 7.79
C LEU A 173 2.38 10.52 8.68
N PHE A 174 1.94 11.62 8.06
CA PHE A 174 1.53 12.83 8.77
C PHE A 174 0.02 12.93 8.84
N ASN A 175 -0.48 12.96 10.08
CA ASN A 175 -1.89 13.08 10.43
C ASN A 175 -2.01 14.16 11.51
N ALA A 176 -3.04 15.02 11.46
CA ALA A 176 -3.29 16.01 12.50
C ALA A 176 -4.68 15.81 13.13
N SER A 177 -4.77 16.05 14.44
CA SER A 177 -6.03 15.96 15.16
C SER A 177 -6.04 16.80 16.42
N LEU A 178 -7.18 17.40 16.73
CA LEU A 178 -7.45 18.05 18.00
C LEU A 178 -8.14 17.07 18.96
N THR A 179 -7.63 16.98 20.18
CA THR A 179 -8.28 16.23 21.26
C THR A 179 -8.91 17.20 22.24
N PHE A 180 -10.24 17.13 22.37
CA PHE A 180 -10.98 17.93 23.33
C PHE A 180 -11.19 17.15 24.63
N PHE A 181 -10.87 17.78 25.75
CA PHE A 181 -11.09 17.24 27.09
C PHE A 181 -12.31 17.91 27.72
N LYS A 182 -13.52 17.58 27.25
CA LYS A 182 -14.76 18.05 27.89
C LYS A 182 -15.72 16.89 28.09
N LEU A 183 -15.76 16.36 29.33
CA LEU A 183 -16.59 15.24 29.84
C LEU A 183 -16.41 13.87 29.15
N THR A 184 -16.05 13.85 27.87
CA THR A 184 -15.66 12.67 27.08
C THR A 184 -14.49 13.05 26.17
N ARG A 185 -13.57 12.11 25.91
CA ARG A 185 -12.44 12.33 24.99
C ARG A 185 -12.98 12.29 23.55
N SER A 186 -13.07 13.45 22.91
CA SER A 186 -13.46 13.58 21.50
C SER A 186 -12.24 13.96 20.67
N LYS A 187 -12.03 13.27 19.56
CA LYS A 187 -10.95 13.53 18.58
C LYS A 187 -11.59 14.12 17.32
N LEU A 188 -11.15 15.30 16.91
CA LEU A 188 -11.45 15.88 15.62
C LEU A 188 -10.20 15.72 14.75
N ASN A 189 -10.31 15.01 13.64
CA ASN A 189 -9.23 14.98 12.65
C ASN A 189 -9.26 16.29 11.89
N LEU A 190 -8.09 16.91 11.73
CA LEU A 190 -7.92 18.12 10.92
C LEU A 190 -7.57 17.71 9.50
N ASP A 191 -8.01 18.51 8.53
CA ASP A 191 -7.52 18.36 7.17
C ASP A 191 -6.09 18.92 7.13
N VAL A 192 -5.17 18.11 6.63
CA VAL A 192 -3.76 18.47 6.48
C VAL A 192 -3.51 18.74 5.00
N SER A 193 -2.61 19.66 4.68
CA SER A 193 -2.03 19.76 3.34
C SER A 193 -0.58 20.23 3.40
N THR A 194 0.15 20.07 2.30
CA THR A 194 1.53 20.52 2.17
C THR A 194 1.83 20.87 0.71
N ASP A 195 2.73 21.84 0.50
CA ASP A 195 3.21 22.22 -0.82
C ASP A 195 4.47 21.44 -1.22
N ASP A 196 4.93 20.50 -0.38
CA ASP A 196 6.12 19.70 -0.66
C ASP A 196 5.82 18.63 -1.73
N PRO A 197 6.42 18.72 -2.94
CA PRO A 197 6.14 17.80 -4.03
C PRO A 197 6.65 16.37 -3.79
N LEU A 198 7.48 16.16 -2.76
CA LEU A 198 8.00 14.84 -2.39
C LEU A 198 7.01 14.05 -1.53
N VAL A 199 5.99 14.73 -1.01
CA VAL A 199 4.97 14.16 -0.18
C VAL A 199 3.81 13.67 -1.04
N LYS A 200 3.27 12.49 -0.72
CA LYS A 200 2.14 11.89 -1.44
C LYS A 200 0.93 11.77 -0.53
N GLU A 201 -0.25 12.00 -1.07
CA GLU A 201 -1.49 11.70 -0.37
C GLU A 201 -1.63 10.19 -0.16
N PHE A 202 -1.99 9.81 1.06
CA PHE A 202 -2.29 8.44 1.42
C PHE A 202 -3.77 8.32 1.79
N TYR A 203 -4.48 7.49 1.03
CA TYR A 203 -5.87 7.15 1.26
C TYR A 203 -5.96 5.69 1.73
N GLY A 204 -5.76 5.48 3.03
CA GLY A 204 -6.00 4.20 3.69
C GLY A 204 -7.46 4.02 4.06
N ASN A 205 -7.87 2.78 4.31
CA ASN A 205 -9.25 2.46 4.74
C ASN A 205 -9.68 3.15 6.05
N PHE A 206 -8.73 3.62 6.87
CA PHE A 206 -9.02 4.23 8.18
C PHE A 206 -8.20 5.49 8.47
N GLU A 207 -7.24 5.83 7.60
CA GLU A 207 -6.36 6.97 7.81
C GLU A 207 -6.21 7.72 6.49
N ARG A 208 -6.50 9.02 6.55
CA ARG A 208 -6.09 9.98 5.54
C ARG A 208 -4.89 10.71 6.10
N GLY A 209 -3.88 10.86 5.27
CA GLY A 209 -2.68 11.57 5.66
C GLY A 209 -1.76 11.74 4.48
N PHE A 210 -0.55 12.15 4.80
CA PHE A 210 0.49 12.37 3.82
C PHE A 210 1.66 11.46 4.13
N ILE A 211 2.12 10.72 3.12
CA ILE A 211 3.28 9.85 3.24
C ILE A 211 4.51 10.48 2.60
N LEU A 212 5.63 10.44 3.32
CA LEU A 212 6.95 10.81 2.83
C LEU A 212 7.89 9.64 2.99
N SER A 213 8.58 9.26 1.91
CA SER A 213 9.67 8.30 1.97
C SER A 213 10.97 9.03 2.29
N ASP A 214 11.70 8.49 3.26
CA ASP A 214 13.04 8.90 3.63
C ASP A 214 14.03 8.88 2.46
N LYS A 215 13.86 8.02 1.43
CA LYS A 215 14.72 7.97 0.23
C LYS A 215 14.91 9.33 -0.44
N THR A 216 14.01 10.28 -0.19
CA THR A 216 14.07 11.63 -0.71
C THR A 216 15.05 12.56 0.04
N PHE A 217 15.48 12.19 1.26
CA PHE A 217 16.40 12.97 2.10
C PHE A 217 17.48 12.14 2.82
N ASN A 218 17.29 10.83 3.00
CA ASN A 218 18.26 9.79 3.35
C ASN A 218 19.21 10.17 4.50
N GLY A 219 18.67 10.30 5.71
CA GLY A 219 19.42 10.70 6.91
C GLY A 219 19.79 12.18 6.98
N GLN A 220 19.41 13.01 6.01
CA GLN A 220 19.54 14.46 6.12
C GLN A 220 18.33 15.08 6.82
N ASN A 221 18.54 16.18 7.52
CA ASN A 221 17.44 16.90 8.16
C ASN A 221 16.42 17.38 7.12
N LYS A 222 15.15 17.00 7.32
CA LYS A 222 14.05 17.36 6.43
C LYS A 222 13.12 18.35 7.13
N LYS A 223 13.14 19.59 6.66
CA LYS A 223 12.15 20.59 7.08
C LYS A 223 10.79 20.27 6.44
N MET A 224 9.75 20.25 7.26
CA MET A 224 8.36 20.04 6.89
C MET A 224 7.53 21.27 7.21
N ILE A 225 6.56 21.55 6.33
CA ILE A 225 5.54 22.57 6.53
C ILE A 225 4.19 21.94 6.20
N LEU A 226 3.34 21.83 7.22
CA LEU A 226 1.96 21.37 7.09
C LEU A 226 1.01 22.54 7.30
N LYS A 227 -0.04 22.60 6.49
CA LYS A 227 -1.18 23.51 6.64
C LYS A 227 -2.32 22.73 7.26
N LEU A 228 -3.02 23.32 8.22
CA LEU A 228 -4.08 22.67 8.98
C LEU A 228 -5.40 23.44 8.80
N GLN A 229 -6.48 22.70 8.53
CA GLN A 229 -7.85 23.20 8.40
C GLN A 229 -8.80 22.46 9.36
#